data_AF-A0A1I4YUX5-F1
#
_entry.id   AF-A0A1I4YUX5-F1
#
_cell.length_a   1.000
_cell.length_b   1.000
_cell.length_c   1.000
_cell.angle_alpha   90.00
_cell.angle_beta   90.00
_cell.angle_gamma   90.00
#
_symmetry.space_group_name_H-M   'P 1'
#
loop_
_entity.id
_entity.type
_entity.pdbx_description
1 polymer ?
#
loop_
_entity_poly.entity_id
_entity_poly.type
_entity_poly.pdbx_seq_one_letter_code
_entity_poly.pdbx_strand_id
1 'polypeptide(L)' 'MIPCTSIITCSTGLPCPASGIWESIGSFKTTRPIAKGHKMPDYCGKKVSWKLIQIG' A
#
# COMPACT_ATOMS: atom_id res chain seq x y z
N MET A 1 -2.76 -5.45 26.07
CA MET A 1 -3.50 -6.20 25.03
C MET A 1 -4.26 -5.19 24.17
N ILE A 2 -3.68 -4.80 23.03
CA ILE A 2 -4.40 -4.24 21.88
C ILE A 2 -3.74 -4.92 20.68
N PRO A 3 -4.30 -6.02 20.16
CA PRO A 3 -3.81 -6.62 18.94
C PRO A 3 -4.19 -5.71 17.76
N CYS A 4 -3.63 -6.02 16.59
CA CYS A 4 -3.93 -5.39 15.30
C CYS A 4 -3.08 -4.16 14.99
N THR A 5 -1.80 -4.39 14.74
CA THR A 5 -1.14 -3.80 13.57
C THR A 5 -2.04 -4.11 12.36
N SER A 6 -3.06 -3.30 12.12
CA SER A 6 -4.00 -3.48 11.03
C SER A 6 -3.19 -3.38 9.76
N ILE A 7 -2.86 -4.53 9.17
CA ILE A 7 -2.08 -4.63 7.95
C ILE A 7 -3.00 -4.11 6.85
N ILE A 8 -3.04 -2.78 6.65
CA ILE A 8 -3.90 -2.18 5.65
C ILE A 8 -3.29 -2.57 4.31
N THR A 9 -3.96 -3.46 3.59
CA THR A 9 -3.56 -3.86 2.24
C THR A 9 -4.55 -3.32 1.24
N CYS A 10 -4.06 -2.97 0.07
CA CYS A 10 -4.92 -2.53 -1.01
C CYS A 10 -4.27 -2.90 -2.36
N SER A 11 -5.09 -3.07 -3.39
CA SER A 11 -4.65 -3.53 -4.70
C SER A 11 -4.36 -2.36 -5.63
N THR A 12 -3.43 -2.55 -6.55
CA THR A 12 -3.17 -1.60 -7.64
C THR A 12 -4.47 -1.19 -8.32
N GLY A 13 -4.64 0.12 -8.56
CA GLY A 13 -5.80 0.68 -9.23
C GLY A 13 -6.99 0.99 -8.32
N LEU A 14 -6.97 0.58 -7.05
CA LEU A 14 -7.95 1.00 -6.06
C LEU A 14 -7.54 2.32 -5.40
N PRO A 15 -8.51 3.10 -4.88
CA PRO A 15 -8.21 4.29 -4.10
C PRO A 15 -7.51 3.91 -2.79
N CYS A 16 -6.45 4.65 -2.47
CA CYS A 16 -5.66 4.45 -1.28
C CYS A 16 -6.51 4.73 -0.03
N PRO A 17 -6.64 3.78 0.91
CA PRO A 17 -7.48 3.95 2.09
C PRO A 17 -6.86 4.88 3.15
N ALA A 18 -5.53 5.01 3.19
CA ALA A 18 -4.80 5.74 4.22
C ALA A 18 -3.52 6.37 3.66
N SER A 19 -3.25 7.62 4.05
CA SER A 19 -2.01 8.31 3.70
C SER A 19 -0.82 7.69 4.43
N GLY A 20 0.26 7.47 3.71
CA GLY A 20 1.49 6.98 4.32
C GLY A 20 2.43 6.31 3.34
N ILE A 21 3.39 5.55 3.87
CA ILE A 21 4.33 4.75 3.10
C ILE A 21 3.76 3.36 2.89
N TRP A 22 3.66 2.98 1.63
CA TRP A 22 3.13 1.70 1.18
C TRP A 22 4.26 0.85 0.58
N GLU A 23 4.33 -0.43 0.92
CA GLU A 23 5.26 -1.40 0.37
C GLU A 23 4.52 -2.39 -0.54
N SER A 24 5.07 -2.69 -1.72
CA SER A 24 4.53 -3.73 -2.59
C SER A 24 4.73 -5.13 -1.99
N ILE A 25 3.67 -5.93 -2.01
CA ILE A 25 3.63 -7.31 -1.56
C ILE A 25 3.97 -8.21 -2.75
N GLY A 26 5.06 -8.95 -2.64
CA GLY A 26 5.52 -9.90 -3.67
C GLY A 26 7.02 -10.18 -3.56
N SER A 27 7.58 -10.78 -4.61
CA SER A 27 9.03 -11.04 -4.72
C SER A 27 9.85 -9.75 -4.76
N PHE A 28 9.26 -8.66 -5.25
CA PHE A 28 9.87 -7.33 -5.29
C PHE A 28 9.17 -6.43 -4.27
N LYS A 29 9.95 -5.89 -3.33
CA LYS A 29 9.50 -4.94 -2.32
C LYS A 29 9.92 -3.53 -2.75
N THR A 30 8.95 -2.73 -3.14
CA THR A 30 9.11 -1.32 -3.46
C THR A 30 8.28 -0.52 -2.48
N THR A 31 8.87 0.50 -1.87
CA THR A 31 8.16 1.43 -1.00
C THR A 31 7.81 2.70 -1.77
N ARG A 32 6.61 3.24 -1.54
CA ARG A 32 6.15 4.48 -2.13
C ARG A 32 5.25 5.25 -1.17
N PRO A 33 5.47 6.56 -0.99
CA PRO A 33 4.52 7.40 -0.26
C PRO A 33 3.27 7.62 -1.13
N ILE A 34 2.10 7.30 -0.58
CA ILE A 34 0.80 7.44 -1.26
C ILE A 34 -0.16 8.10 -0.29
N ALA A 35 -0.82 9.16 -0.74
CA ALA A 35 -1.84 9.85 0.03
C ALA A 35 -3.20 9.15 -0.11
N LYS A 36 -4.02 9.21 0.94
CA LYS A 36 -5.40 8.71 0.95
C LYS A 36 -6.19 9.30 -0.23
N GLY A 37 -6.97 8.46 -0.90
CA GLY A 37 -7.77 8.81 -2.06
C GLY A 37 -7.01 8.74 -3.39
N HIS A 38 -5.68 8.74 -3.40
CA HIS A 38 -4.93 8.54 -4.64
C HIS A 38 -5.02 7.08 -5.12
N LYS A 39 -5.04 6.90 -6.44
CA LYS A 39 -5.04 5.57 -7.04
C LYS A 39 -3.70 4.88 -6.81
N MET A 40 -3.73 3.65 -6.32
CA MET A 40 -2.49 2.93 -6.06
C MET A 40 -1.78 2.54 -7.35
N PRO A 41 -0.47 2.85 -7.45
CA PRO A 41 0.28 2.71 -8.69
C PRO A 41 0.53 1.24 -9.01
N ASP A 42 0.60 0.93 -10.29
CA ASP A 42 1.11 -0.33 -10.78
C ASP A 42 2.64 -0.37 -10.70
N TYR A 43 3.17 -1.58 -10.65
CA TYR A 43 4.60 -1.81 -10.71
C TYR A 43 4.94 -2.37 -12.08
N CYS A 44 5.50 -1.53 -12.96
CA CYS A 44 5.87 -1.90 -14.32
C CYS A 44 4.71 -2.49 -15.14
N GLY A 45 3.50 -1.89 -15.03
CA GLY A 45 2.29 -2.38 -15.70
C GLY A 45 1.67 -3.62 -15.06
N LYS A 46 2.25 -4.16 -13.99
CA LYS A 46 1.70 -5.32 -13.26
C LYS A 46 0.86 -4.86 -12.08
N LYS A 47 -0.28 -5.53 -11.90
CA LYS A 47 -1.11 -5.40 -10.71
C LYS A 47 -0.39 -6.04 -9.53
N VAL A 48 0.00 -5.21 -8.58
CA VAL A 48 0.59 -5.63 -7.31
C VAL A 48 -0.33 -5.26 -6.15
N SER A 49 -0.21 -5.99 -5.05
CA SER A 49 -0.83 -5.58 -3.79
C SER A 49 0.16 -4.71 -3.03
N TRP A 50 -0.35 -3.73 -2.30
CA TRP A 50 0.45 -2.90 -1.42
C TRP A 50 0.00 -3.10 0.02
N LYS A 51 0.94 -3.01 0.95
CA LYS A 51 0.69 -2.96 2.39
C LYS A 51 1.15 -1.63 2.94
N LEU A 52 0.36 -1.01 3.80
CA LEU A 52 0.77 0.17 4.54
C LEU A 52 1.80 -0.25 5.59
N ILE A 53 2.99 0.34 5.52
CA ILE A 53 4.07 0.08 6.48
C ILE A 53 4.22 1.21 7.50
N GLN A 54 3.83 2.43 7.13
CA GLN A 54 3.91 3.60 8.00
C GLN A 54 2.80 4.57 7.63
N ILE A 55 2.00 5.00 8.62
CA ILE A 55 1.03 6.07 8.45
C ILE A 55 1.79 7.40 8.44
N GLY A 56 1.44 8.29 7.51
CA GLY A 56 1.99 9.63 7.37
C GLY A 56 0.98 10.71 7.70
#